data_AF-A0A372GQC6-F1
#
_entry.id   AF-A0A372GQC6-F1
#
_cell.length_a   1.000
_cell.length_b   1.000
_cell.length_c   1.000
_cell.angle_alpha   90.00
_cell.angle_beta   90.00
_cell.angle_gamma   90.00
#
_symmetry.space_group_name_H-M   'P 1'
#
loop_
_entity.id
_entity.type
_entity.pdbx_description
1 polymer ?
#
loop_
_entity_poly.entity_id
_entity_poly.type
_entity_poly.pdbx_seq_one_letter_code
_entity_poly.pdbx_strand_id
1 'polypeptide(L)'
;MRGQVLSTNLTALRGTADVLVQDLPMTRLLRSEPELERFFKQGRLVDLPDKPDVLERIGRLLVQLLPTDRVLTEAEVDRRLAEVHDDHAALRRLLVGLRLVTRDAGSDYRRSA
;
A
#
# COMPACT_ATOMS: atom_id res chain seq x y z
N MET A 1 0.16 15.60 46.45
CA MET A 1 -0.40 14.39 45.80
C MET A 1 -1.77 14.72 45.25
N ARG A 2 -1.99 14.60 43.93
CA ARG A 2 -3.29 14.39 43.28
C ARG A 2 -3.01 14.09 41.80
N GLY A 3 -2.87 12.80 41.49
CA GLY A 3 -2.73 12.31 40.12
C GLY A 3 -4.09 12.34 39.44
N GLN A 4 -4.25 13.21 38.45
CA GLN A 4 -5.43 13.23 37.59
C GLN A 4 -5.17 12.26 36.45
N VAL A 5 -5.86 11.11 36.48
CA VAL A 5 -5.77 10.11 35.42
C VAL A 5 -6.53 10.67 34.22
N LEU A 6 -5.80 11.10 33.20
CA LEU A 6 -6.35 11.41 31.87
C LEU A 6 -6.85 10.10 31.27
N SER A 7 -8.08 9.71 31.62
CA SER A 7 -8.81 8.66 30.90
C SER A 7 -9.30 9.27 29.59
N THR A 8 -8.36 9.52 28.67
CA THR A 8 -8.69 9.92 27.31
C THR A 8 -9.38 8.73 26.65
N ASN A 9 -10.63 8.96 26.29
CA ASN A 9 -11.57 8.03 25.70
C ASN A 9 -10.98 7.41 24.40
N LEU A 10 -10.29 6.28 24.54
CA LEU A 10 -9.67 5.54 23.43
C LEU A 10 -10.68 5.10 22.36
N THR A 11 -11.95 4.99 22.73
CA THR A 11 -13.04 4.58 21.83
C THR A 11 -13.32 5.62 20.74
N ALA A 12 -13.21 6.91 21.06
CA ALA A 12 -13.41 7.99 20.08
C ALA A 12 -12.29 8.04 19.03
N LEU A 13 -11.05 7.76 19.44
CA LEU A 13 -9.93 7.67 18.50
C LEU A 13 -10.08 6.45 17.56
N ARG A 14 -10.65 5.35 18.06
CA ARG A 14 -10.84 4.11 17.29
C ARG A 14 -11.84 4.27 16.15
N GLY A 15 -12.99 4.92 16.40
CA GLY A 15 -13.99 5.13 15.35
C GLY A 15 -13.50 6.03 14.21
N THR A 16 -12.68 7.05 14.52
CA THR A 16 -12.09 7.94 13.51
C THR A 16 -10.96 7.23 12.75
N ALA A 17 -10.16 6.42 13.44
CA ALA A 17 -9.13 5.59 12.81
C ALA A 17 -9.74 4.56 11.85
N ASP A 18 -10.87 3.92 12.19
CA ASP A 18 -11.55 2.99 11.30
C ASP A 18 -12.02 3.67 10.00
N VAL A 19 -12.53 4.91 10.08
CA VAL A 19 -12.92 5.70 8.89
C VAL A 19 -11.71 6.05 8.03
N LEU A 20 -10.58 6.44 8.63
CA LEU A 20 -9.34 6.68 7.89
C LEU A 20 -8.78 5.39 7.27
N VAL A 21 -8.90 4.24 7.95
CA VAL A 21 -8.53 2.92 7.42
C VAL A 21 -9.44 2.51 6.24
N GLN A 22 -10.70 2.95 6.22
CA GLN A 22 -11.64 2.74 5.11
C GLN A 22 -11.29 3.58 3.86
N ASP A 23 -10.57 4.69 4.04
CA ASP A 23 -10.06 5.54 2.98
C ASP A 23 -8.63 5.19 2.54
N LEU A 24 -7.97 4.25 3.22
CA LEU A 24 -6.73 3.68 2.70
C LEU A 24 -7.02 2.98 1.37
N PRO A 25 -6.36 3.39 0.28
CA PRO A 25 -6.68 2.92 -1.06
C PRO A 25 -6.56 1.40 -1.16
N MET A 26 -5.63 0.78 -0.42
CA MET A 26 -5.49 -0.69 -0.38
C MET A 26 -6.68 -1.41 0.25
N THR A 27 -7.27 -0.91 1.34
CA THR A 27 -8.46 -1.55 1.96
C THR A 27 -9.63 -1.60 0.97
N ARG A 28 -9.79 -0.56 0.15
CA ARG A 28 -10.80 -0.54 -0.91
C ARG A 28 -10.48 -1.55 -2.02
N LEU A 29 -9.23 -1.60 -2.46
CA LEU A 29 -8.75 -2.51 -3.51
C LEU A 29 -8.84 -3.99 -3.11
N LEU A 30 -8.66 -4.31 -1.82
CA LEU A 30 -8.79 -5.68 -1.33
C LEU A 30 -10.21 -6.24 -1.42
N ARG A 31 -11.25 -5.39 -1.49
CA ARG A 31 -12.64 -5.85 -1.66
C ARG A 31 -12.89 -6.57 -2.99
N SER A 32 -12.11 -6.27 -4.04
CA SER A 32 -12.18 -7.03 -5.29
C SER A 32 -11.42 -8.35 -5.24
N GLU A 33 -10.57 -8.56 -4.23
CA GLU A 33 -9.67 -9.71 -4.10
C GLU A 33 -9.61 -10.20 -2.63
N PRO A 34 -10.74 -10.63 -2.04
CA PRO A 34 -10.82 -10.91 -0.59
C PRO A 34 -9.87 -12.03 -0.13
N GLU A 35 -9.49 -12.94 -1.02
CA GLU A 35 -8.51 -14.00 -0.73
C GLU A 35 -7.11 -13.46 -0.37
N LEU A 36 -6.80 -12.24 -0.79
CA LEU A 36 -5.52 -11.59 -0.52
C LEU A 36 -5.50 -10.89 0.84
N GLU A 37 -6.66 -10.62 1.46
CA GLU A 37 -6.74 -9.91 2.75
C GLU A 37 -5.88 -10.54 3.83
N ARG A 38 -5.67 -11.86 3.81
CA ARG A 38 -4.83 -12.58 4.77
C ARG A 38 -3.36 -12.11 4.80
N PHE A 39 -2.87 -11.51 3.71
CA PHE A 39 -1.51 -10.95 3.60
C PHE A 39 -1.44 -9.50 4.09
N PHE A 40 -2.58 -8.89 4.39
CA PHE A 40 -2.69 -7.49 4.80
C PHE A 40 -3.22 -7.36 6.22
N LYS A 41 -2.75 -6.34 6.94
CA LYS A 41 -3.36 -5.88 8.18
C LYS A 41 -3.58 -4.38 8.08
N GLN A 42 -4.84 -3.96 8.20
CA GLN A 42 -5.24 -2.55 8.11
C GLN A 42 -4.72 -1.87 6.82
N GLY A 43 -4.76 -2.57 5.69
CA GLY A 43 -4.29 -2.06 4.39
C GLY A 43 -2.77 -2.13 4.17
N ARG A 44 -1.98 -2.57 5.16
CA ARG A 44 -0.54 -2.78 5.03
C ARG A 44 -0.20 -4.24 4.77
N LEU A 45 0.68 -4.48 3.80
CA LEU A 45 1.20 -5.81 3.50
C LEU A 45 2.11 -6.22 4.66
N VAL A 46 1.83 -7.36 5.29
CA VAL A 46 2.62 -7.86 6.42
C VAL A 46 3.50 -9.05 6.06
N ASP A 47 3.09 -9.82 5.04
CA ASP A 47 3.82 -10.97 4.55
C ASP A 47 3.83 -10.96 3.01
N LEU A 48 5.02 -11.02 2.42
CA LEU A 48 5.14 -11.28 0.98
C LEU A 48 4.94 -12.79 0.73
N PRO A 49 3.98 -13.19 -0.11
CA PRO A 49 3.79 -14.59 -0.43
C PRO A 49 4.88 -15.11 -1.37
N ASP A 50 5.26 -16.37 -1.21
CA ASP A 50 6.23 -17.04 -2.10
C ASP A 50 5.62 -17.49 -3.44
N LYS A 51 4.28 -17.53 -3.52
CA LYS A 51 3.56 -18.02 -4.70
C LYS A 51 3.53 -16.95 -5.82
N PRO A 52 4.07 -17.23 -7.02
CA PRO A 52 4.14 -16.25 -8.11
C PRO A 52 2.77 -15.67 -8.50
N ASP A 53 1.74 -16.51 -8.63
CA ASP A 53 0.39 -16.07 -9.01
C ASP A 53 -0.21 -15.09 -8.00
N VAL A 54 0.11 -15.28 -6.71
CA VAL A 54 -0.36 -14.40 -5.63
C VAL A 54 0.40 -13.09 -5.65
N LEU A 55 1.72 -13.13 -5.87
CA LEU A 55 2.54 -11.93 -6.05
C LEU A 55 2.07 -11.09 -7.25
N GLU A 56 1.68 -11.74 -8.34
CA GLU A 56 1.15 -11.04 -9.52
C GLU A 56 -0.17 -10.33 -9.22
N ARG A 57 -1.10 -11.00 -8.51
CA ARG A 57 -2.37 -10.39 -8.06
C ARG A 57 -2.12 -9.21 -7.11
N ILE A 58 -1.20 -9.36 -6.16
CA ILE A 58 -0.80 -8.26 -5.26
C ILE A 58 -0.22 -7.09 -6.06
N GLY A 59 0.68 -7.37 -7.01
CA GLY A 59 1.26 -6.36 -7.89
C GLY A 59 0.19 -5.56 -8.65
N ARG A 60 -0.85 -6.24 -9.18
CA ARG A 60 -1.99 -5.59 -9.84
C ARG A 60 -2.81 -4.69 -8.93
N LEU A 61 -2.87 -4.96 -7.62
CA LEU A 61 -3.49 -4.04 -6.67
C LEU A 61 -2.56 -2.87 -6.38
N LEU A 62 -1.28 -3.13 -6.11
CA LEU A 62 -0.29 -2.10 -5.78
C LEU A 62 -0.13 -1.06 -6.90
N VAL A 63 -0.13 -1.47 -8.16
CA VAL A 63 0.02 -0.55 -9.28
C VAL A 63 -1.17 0.43 -9.40
N GLN A 64 -2.34 0.09 -8.86
CA GLN A 64 -3.50 0.98 -8.86
C GLN A 64 -3.34 2.20 -7.96
N LEU A 65 -2.37 2.16 -7.03
CA LEU A 65 -1.98 3.32 -6.23
C LEU A 65 -1.21 4.37 -7.05
N LEU A 66 -0.69 3.97 -8.21
CA LEU A 66 0.06 4.86 -9.10
C LEU A 66 -0.87 5.44 -10.18
N PRO A 67 -0.81 6.76 -10.43
CA PRO A 67 -1.52 7.38 -11.53
C PRO A 67 -1.08 6.80 -12.89
N THR A 68 -2.02 6.67 -13.82
CA THR A 68 -1.77 6.16 -15.18
C THR A 68 -1.44 7.28 -16.18
N ASP A 69 -1.78 8.52 -15.85
CA ASP A 69 -1.76 9.67 -16.76
C ASP A 69 -0.42 10.44 -16.80
N ARG A 70 0.55 10.07 -15.95
CA ARG A 70 1.80 10.80 -15.84
C ARG A 70 2.99 9.93 -15.44
N VAL A 71 4.18 10.47 -15.69
CA VAL A 71 5.45 9.95 -15.18
C VAL A 71 5.60 10.36 -13.72
N LEU A 72 6.17 9.47 -12.91
CA LEU A 72 6.43 9.67 -11.50
C LEU A 72 7.93 9.62 -11.25
N THR A 73 8.41 10.48 -10.37
CA THR A 73 9.76 10.35 -9.82
C THR A 73 9.83 9.17 -8.85
N GLU A 74 11.03 8.63 -8.63
CA GLU A 74 11.28 7.61 -7.61
C GLU A 74 10.69 7.98 -6.23
N ALA A 75 10.90 9.22 -5.78
CA ALA A 75 10.40 9.72 -4.50
C ALA A 75 8.85 9.82 -4.43
N GLU A 76 8.18 10.00 -5.57
CA GLU A 76 6.71 9.98 -5.63
C GLU A 76 6.15 8.57 -5.61
N VAL A 77 6.87 7.60 -6.17
CA VAL A 77 6.52 6.18 -6.09
C VAL A 77 6.74 5.67 -4.67
N ASP A 78 7.89 5.97 -4.07
CA ASP A 78 8.23 5.57 -2.71
C ASP A 78 7.20 6.07 -1.69
N ARG A 79 6.79 7.34 -1.78
CA ARG A 79 5.75 7.89 -0.90
C ARG A 79 4.42 7.13 -0.96
N ARG A 80 4.02 6.69 -2.16
CA ARG A 80 2.77 5.94 -2.34
C ARG A 80 2.89 4.50 -1.85
N LEU A 81 4.03 3.86 -2.09
CA LEU A 81 4.26 2.49 -1.65
C LEU A 81 4.54 2.36 -0.14
N ALA A 82 5.08 3.41 0.48
CA ALA A 82 5.29 3.50 1.93
C ALA A 82 3.97 3.43 2.72
N GLU A 83 2.83 3.74 2.10
CA GLU A 83 1.52 3.52 2.72
C GLU A 83 1.20 2.03 2.90
N VAL A 84 1.85 1.15 2.15
CA VAL A 84 1.55 -0.29 2.08
C VAL A 84 2.61 -1.14 2.78
N HIS A 85 3.90 -0.83 2.62
CA HIS A 85 4.99 -1.61 3.20
C HIS A 85 6.23 -0.73 3.40
N ASP A 86 6.97 -0.96 4.49
CA ASP A 86 8.17 -0.17 4.83
C ASP A 86 9.30 -0.37 3.81
N ASP A 87 9.46 -1.59 3.29
CA ASP A 87 10.33 -1.88 2.14
C ASP A 87 9.68 -1.51 0.80
N HIS A 88 9.50 -0.21 0.59
CA HIS A 88 8.97 0.34 -0.66
C HIS A 88 9.89 0.06 -1.87
N ALA A 89 11.20 -0.14 -1.63
CA ALA A 89 12.15 -0.51 -2.68
C ALA A 89 11.90 -1.93 -3.20
N ALA A 90 11.59 -2.89 -2.33
CA ALA A 90 11.18 -4.24 -2.73
C ALA A 90 9.88 -4.19 -3.54
N LEU A 91 8.90 -3.39 -3.12
CA LEU A 91 7.66 -3.22 -3.88
C LEU A 91 7.90 -2.61 -5.27
N ARG A 92 8.78 -1.61 -5.40
CA ARG A 92 9.18 -1.08 -6.71
C ARG A 92 9.81 -2.15 -7.60
N ARG A 93 10.73 -2.95 -7.05
CA ARG A 93 11.39 -4.04 -7.79
C ARG A 93 10.38 -5.08 -8.23
N LEU A 94 9.41 -5.43 -7.39
CA LEU A 94 8.31 -6.33 -7.74
C LEU A 94 7.50 -5.78 -8.91
N LEU A 95 7.06 -4.52 -8.84
CA LEU A 95 6.24 -3.89 -9.89
C LEU A 95 6.97 -3.81 -11.24
N VAL A 96 8.27 -3.50 -11.23
CA VAL A 96 9.11 -3.51 -12.44
C VAL A 96 9.32 -4.94 -12.95
N GLY A 97 9.59 -5.89 -12.06
CA GLY A 97 9.76 -7.31 -12.41
C GLY A 97 8.51 -7.91 -13.06
N LEU A 98 7.32 -7.53 -12.57
CA LEU A 98 6.02 -7.90 -13.14
C LEU A 98 5.63 -7.09 -14.38
N ARG A 99 6.48 -6.13 -14.83
CA ARG A 99 6.23 -5.22 -15.96
C ARG A 99 4.98 -4.34 -15.82
N LEU A 100 4.49 -4.17 -14.60
CA LEU A 100 3.36 -3.28 -14.29
C LEU A 100 3.78 -1.81 -14.26
N VAL A 101 5.08 -1.57 -14.06
CA VAL A 101 5.69 -0.24 -14.10
C VAL A 101 6.99 -0.33 -14.91
N THR A 102 7.19 0.62 -15.82
CA THR A 102 8.47 0.80 -16.51
C THR A 102 9.33 1.82 -15.76
N ARG A 103 10.64 1.63 -15.78
CA ARG A 103 11.62 2.56 -15.22
C ARG A 103 12.58 3.00 -16.30
N ASP A 104 12.65 4.30 -16.55
CA ASP A 104 13.63 4.89 -17.47
C ASP A 104 14.98 5.16 -16.78
N ALA A 105 16.01 5.45 -17.57
CA ALA A 105 17.38 5.63 -17.10
C ALA A 105 17.54 6.71 -16.00
N GLY A 106 16.61 7.66 -15.92
CA GLY A 106 16.58 8.75 -14.93
C GLY A 106 15.92 8.43 -13.59
N SER A 107 15.45 7.20 -13.35
CA SER A 107 14.58 6.86 -12.20
C SER A 107 13.16 7.42 -12.31
N ASP A 108 12.75 7.69 -13.54
CA ASP A 108 11.38 8.01 -13.90
C ASP A 108 10.59 6.71 -14.04
N TYR A 109 9.41 6.68 -13.42
CA TYR A 109 8.52 5.54 -13.37
C TYR A 109 7.22 5.85 -14.12
N ARG A 110 6.77 4.92 -14.95
CA ARG A 110 5.48 5.02 -15.64
C ARG A 110 4.70 3.73 -15.46
N ARG A 111 3.42 3.86 -15.09
CA ARG A 111 2.51 2.72 -15.05
C ARG A 111 2.29 2.19 -16.47
N SER A 112 2.46 0.88 -16.64
CA SER A 112 2.09 0.19 -17.88
C SER A 112 0.57 0.18 -18.00
N ALA A 113 0.04 0.57 -19.16
CA ALA A 113 -1.39 0.56 -19.46
C ALA A 113 -1.94 -0.87 -19.60
#